data_AF-A0A1K1SID6-F1
#
_entry.id   AF-A0A1K1SID6-F1
#
_cell.length_a   1.000
_cell.length_b   1.000
_cell.length_c   1.000
_cell.angle_alpha   90.00
_cell.angle_beta   90.00
_cell.angle_gamma   90.00
#
_symmetry.space_group_name_H-M   'P 1'
#
loop_
_entity.id
_entity.type
_entity.pdbx_description
1 polymer ?
#
loop_
_entity_poly.entity_id
_entity_poly.type
_entity_poly.pdbx_seq_one_letter_code
_entity_poly.pdbx_strand_id
1 'polypeptide(L)'
;MSGLSSGDYVTRQIRALAEAVRREGAGGVGTRSFQLAEHLAAEGGVHRGDILTATATLLAMAAWCDGEAEAARRFAERAAEHDEDSRELVAHLLCLEVGAEEGWLPQERAEALLEYARRARRGDLASRVRSIAGPRGGRHRRED
;
A
#
# COMPACT_ATOMS: atom_id res chain seq x y z
N MET A 1 15.72 -23.34 -2.53
CA MET A 1 15.43 -21.91 -2.79
C MET A 1 13.94 -21.72 -2.60
N SER A 2 13.54 -21.29 -1.41
CA SER A 2 12.15 -21.19 -0.99
C SER A 2 11.49 -20.07 -1.80
N GLY A 3 10.46 -20.41 -2.57
CA GLY A 3 9.66 -19.44 -3.32
C GLY A 3 9.14 -18.38 -2.37
N LEU A 4 9.68 -17.17 -2.48
CA LEU A 4 9.06 -16.00 -1.88
C LEU A 4 7.68 -15.90 -2.54
N SER A 5 6.64 -16.12 -1.75
CA SER A 5 5.25 -15.95 -2.16
C SER A 5 5.14 -14.66 -2.97
N SER A 6 4.59 -14.73 -4.18
CA SER A 6 4.38 -13.56 -5.06
C SER A 6 3.78 -12.36 -4.29
N GLY A 7 2.95 -12.62 -3.27
CA GLY A 7 2.39 -11.61 -2.40
C GLY A 7 3.36 -10.79 -1.53
N ASP A 8 4.46 -11.40 -1.07
CA ASP A 8 5.51 -10.69 -0.32
C ASP A 8 6.34 -9.78 -1.23
N TYR A 9 6.41 -10.08 -2.52
CA TYR A 9 7.11 -9.24 -3.49
C TYR A 9 6.30 -7.99 -3.83
N VAL A 10 5.02 -8.14 -4.19
CA VAL A 10 4.12 -7.00 -4.46
C VAL A 10 4.11 -6.00 -3.31
N THR A 11 4.01 -6.52 -2.07
CA THR A 11 3.93 -5.65 -0.91
C THR A 11 5.25 -4.92 -0.63
N ARG A 12 6.40 -5.56 -0.86
CA ARG A 12 7.72 -4.91 -0.78
C ARG A 12 7.88 -3.81 -1.83
N GLN A 13 7.40 -4.02 -3.05
CA GLN A 13 7.49 -3.02 -4.12
C GLN A 13 6.61 -1.80 -3.82
N ILE A 14 5.39 -2.01 -3.32
CA ILE A 14 4.51 -0.91 -2.89
C ILE A 14 5.12 -0.13 -1.73
N ARG A 15 5.77 -0.81 -0.78
CA ARG A 15 6.48 -0.14 0.31
C ARG A 15 7.67 0.69 -0.19
N ALA A 16 8.51 0.12 -1.06
CA ALA A 16 9.65 0.83 -1.64
C ALA A 16 9.21 2.09 -2.41
N LEU A 17 8.11 1.96 -3.16
CA LEU A 17 7.46 3.06 -3.87
C LEU A 17 6.90 4.12 -2.92
N ALA A 18 6.23 3.72 -1.83
CA ALA A 18 5.71 4.64 -0.82
C ALA A 18 6.84 5.42 -0.11
N GLU A 19 7.96 4.75 0.17
CA GLU A 19 9.16 5.40 0.72
C GLU A 19 9.81 6.38 -0.27
N ALA A 20 9.87 6.02 -1.55
CA ALA A 20 10.37 6.92 -2.60
C ALA A 20 9.49 8.17 -2.75
N VAL A 21 8.18 8.00 -2.83
CA VAL A 21 7.22 9.12 -2.94
C VAL A 21 7.29 10.04 -1.72
N ARG A 22 7.36 9.48 -0.50
CA ARG A 22 7.47 10.28 0.73
C ARG A 22 8.77 11.08 0.84
N ARG A 23 9.86 10.59 0.26
CA ARG A 23 11.15 11.31 0.26
C ARG A 23 11.23 12.40 -0.80
N GLU A 24 10.49 12.27 -1.90
CA GLU A 24 10.62 13.17 -3.06
C GLU A 24 9.61 14.34 -3.05
N GLY A 25 8.44 14.19 -2.41
CA GLY A 25 7.42 15.25 -2.30
C GLY A 25 6.68 15.55 -3.62
N ALA A 26 5.57 16.32 -3.56
CA ALA A 26 4.72 16.57 -4.73
C ALA A 26 5.31 17.55 -5.76
N GLY A 27 6.27 18.40 -5.34
CA GLY A 27 6.85 19.47 -6.15
C GLY A 27 7.79 19.03 -7.28
N GLY A 28 8.09 17.73 -7.38
CA GLY A 28 8.90 17.19 -8.45
C GLY A 28 8.59 15.72 -8.70
N VAL A 29 8.26 15.42 -9.95
CA VAL A 29 8.51 14.12 -10.58
C VAL A 29 7.51 12.97 -10.36
N GLY A 30 6.20 13.24 -10.45
CA GLY A 30 5.23 12.17 -10.77
C GLY A 30 5.68 11.27 -11.93
N THR A 31 6.33 11.84 -12.96
CA THR A 31 6.90 11.11 -14.11
C THR A 31 7.96 10.07 -13.74
N ARG A 32 8.81 10.33 -12.75
CA ARG A 32 9.90 9.42 -12.35
C ARG A 32 9.38 8.31 -11.45
N SER A 33 8.43 8.63 -10.57
CA SER A 33 7.70 7.62 -9.79
C SER A 33 6.95 6.66 -10.72
N PHE A 34 6.32 7.17 -11.79
CA PHE A 34 5.71 6.32 -12.81
C PHE A 34 6.75 5.54 -13.63
N GLN A 35 7.90 6.11 -14.00
CA GLN A 35 8.96 5.36 -14.68
C GLN A 35 9.54 4.23 -13.82
N LEU A 36 9.73 4.47 -12.53
CA LEU A 36 10.14 3.46 -11.57
C LEU A 36 9.07 2.36 -11.46
N ALA A 37 7.80 2.75 -11.34
CA ALA A 37 6.66 1.84 -11.31
C ALA A 37 6.58 0.94 -12.56
N GLU A 38 6.78 1.52 -13.74
CA GLU A 38 6.86 0.78 -15.02
C GLU A 38 8.04 -0.19 -15.05
N HIS A 39 9.20 0.22 -14.53
CA HIS A 39 10.37 -0.65 -14.43
C HIS A 39 10.11 -1.85 -13.52
N LEU A 40 9.54 -1.62 -12.33
CA LEU A 40 9.19 -2.68 -11.37
C LEU A 40 8.13 -3.63 -11.93
N ALA A 41 7.19 -3.12 -12.73
CA ALA A 41 6.21 -3.95 -13.45
C ALA A 41 6.88 -4.80 -14.56
N ALA A 42 7.88 -4.26 -15.25
CA ALA A 42 8.61 -4.94 -16.31
C ALA A 42 9.55 -6.05 -15.79
N GLU A 43 10.04 -5.95 -14.56
CA GLU A 43 10.83 -7.01 -13.89
C GLU A 43 10.01 -8.30 -13.62
N GLY A 44 8.68 -8.23 -13.76
CA GLY A 44 7.78 -9.36 -13.55
C GLY A 44 7.49 -9.64 -12.07
N GLY A 45 6.46 -10.46 -11.81
CA GLY A 45 6.05 -10.82 -10.45
C GLY A 45 5.01 -9.91 -9.80
N VAL A 46 4.60 -8.83 -10.47
CA VAL A 46 3.47 -7.97 -10.05
C VAL A 46 2.64 -7.58 -11.28
N HIS A 47 1.32 -7.43 -11.13
CA HIS A 47 0.50 -6.91 -12.21
C HIS A 47 0.79 -5.42 -12.38
N ARG A 48 0.99 -4.99 -13.64
CA ARG A 48 1.30 -3.58 -13.97
C ARG A 48 0.21 -2.62 -13.46
N GLY A 49 -1.06 -3.04 -13.51
CA GLY A 49 -2.18 -2.27 -12.97
C GLY A 49 -2.02 -1.97 -11.47
N ASP A 50 -1.62 -2.95 -10.67
CA ASP A 50 -1.45 -2.82 -9.22
C ASP A 50 -0.38 -1.78 -8.87
N ILE A 51 0.77 -1.86 -9.54
CA ILE A 51 1.90 -0.96 -9.28
C ILE A 51 1.57 0.48 -9.72
N LEU A 52 0.95 0.66 -10.88
CA LEU A 52 0.56 1.99 -11.36
C LEU A 52 -0.53 2.62 -10.49
N THR A 53 -1.51 1.81 -10.06
CA THR A 53 -2.56 2.22 -9.13
C THR A 53 -1.95 2.63 -7.79
N ALA A 54 -1.06 1.82 -7.23
CA ALA A 54 -0.36 2.16 -5.99
C ALA A 54 0.42 3.46 -6.11
N THR A 55 1.12 3.66 -7.24
CA THR A 55 1.88 4.88 -7.52
C THR A 55 0.98 6.11 -7.53
N ALA A 56 -0.12 6.04 -8.28
CA ALA A 56 -1.07 7.12 -8.39
C ALA A 56 -1.73 7.44 -7.04
N THR A 57 -2.15 6.43 -6.27
CA THR A 57 -2.74 6.64 -4.94
C THR A 57 -1.75 7.27 -3.96
N LEU A 58 -0.50 6.81 -3.93
CA LEU A 58 0.54 7.36 -3.05
C LEU A 58 0.89 8.81 -3.41
N LEU A 59 1.01 9.13 -4.70
CA LEU A 59 1.23 10.50 -5.17
C LEU A 59 0.05 11.42 -4.84
N ALA A 60 -1.19 10.92 -4.93
CA ALA A 60 -2.38 11.67 -4.54
C ALA A 60 -2.37 12.01 -3.04
N MET A 61 -2.01 11.04 -2.19
CA MET A 61 -1.90 11.24 -0.74
C MET A 61 -0.78 12.22 -0.38
N ALA A 62 0.39 12.09 -1.01
CA ALA A 62 1.52 13.01 -0.79
C ALA A 62 1.17 14.44 -1.20
N ALA A 63 0.61 14.63 -2.39
CA ALA A 63 0.15 15.94 -2.85
C ALA A 63 -0.91 16.54 -1.93
N TRP A 64 -1.82 15.73 -1.39
CA TRP A 64 -2.79 16.20 -0.40
C TRP A 64 -2.12 16.69 0.88
N CYS A 65 -1.15 15.94 1.40
CA CYS A 65 -0.38 16.33 2.59
C CYS A 65 0.45 17.61 2.37
N ASP A 66 0.96 17.82 1.15
CA ASP A 66 1.73 19.00 0.77
C ASP A 66 0.85 20.23 0.46
N GLY A 67 -0.49 20.08 0.50
CA GLY A 67 -1.44 21.16 0.19
C GLY A 67 -1.66 21.40 -1.31
N GLU A 68 -1.14 20.53 -2.18
CA GLU A 68 -1.19 20.59 -3.64
C GLU A 68 -2.49 19.96 -4.18
N ALA A 69 -3.63 20.61 -3.93
CA ALA A 69 -4.96 20.04 -4.21
C ALA A 69 -5.19 19.64 -5.68
N GLU A 70 -4.68 20.42 -6.65
CA GLU A 70 -4.82 20.10 -8.07
C GLU A 70 -4.01 18.86 -8.47
N ALA A 71 -2.81 18.70 -7.90
CA ALA A 71 -1.97 17.52 -8.13
C ALA A 71 -2.60 16.30 -7.47
N ALA A 72 -3.11 16.43 -6.24
CA ALA A 72 -3.83 15.37 -5.54
C ALA A 72 -5.02 14.86 -6.35
N ARG A 73 -5.84 15.78 -6.90
CA ARG A 73 -6.97 15.42 -7.77
C ARG A 73 -6.51 14.69 -9.02
N ARG A 74 -5.50 15.20 -9.73
CA ARG A 74 -4.98 14.59 -10.95
C ARG A 74 -4.49 13.16 -10.72
N PHE A 75 -3.78 12.93 -9.62
CA PHE A 75 -3.30 11.59 -9.29
C PHE A 75 -4.43 10.66 -8.81
N ALA A 76 -5.45 11.19 -8.13
CA ALA A 76 -6.63 10.42 -7.77
C ALA A 76 -7.43 9.98 -9.01
N GLU A 77 -7.60 10.86 -10.00
CA GLU A 77 -8.20 10.54 -11.30
C GLU A 77 -7.39 9.46 -12.01
N ARG A 78 -6.05 9.59 -12.04
CA ARG A 78 -5.14 8.58 -12.59
C ARG A 78 -5.27 7.21 -11.91
N ALA A 79 -5.44 7.18 -10.59
CA ALA A 79 -5.64 5.95 -9.84
C ALA A 79 -6.99 5.28 -10.21
N ALA A 80 -7.99 6.08 -10.57
CA ALA A 80 -9.31 5.61 -10.98
C ALA A 80 -9.34 5.06 -12.43
N GLU A 81 -8.34 5.32 -13.26
CA GLU A 81 -8.22 4.79 -14.62
C GLU A 81 -7.91 3.28 -14.66
N HIS A 82 -7.51 2.70 -13.53
CA HIS A 82 -7.16 1.29 -13.41
C HIS A 82 -8.33 0.42 -12.94
N ASP A 83 -8.24 -0.89 -13.21
CA ASP A 83 -9.30 -1.84 -12.90
C ASP A 83 -9.66 -1.88 -11.40
N GLU A 84 -10.89 -2.29 -11.12
CA GLU A 84 -11.44 -2.35 -9.76
C GLU A 84 -10.64 -3.28 -8.84
N ASP A 85 -10.12 -4.38 -9.37
CA ASP A 85 -9.32 -5.36 -8.61
C ASP A 85 -7.99 -4.74 -8.13
N SER A 86 -7.30 -4.01 -9.01
CA SER A 86 -6.07 -3.28 -8.68
C SER A 86 -6.33 -2.21 -7.60
N ARG A 87 -7.45 -1.48 -7.71
CA ARG A 87 -7.84 -0.46 -6.73
C ARG A 87 -8.17 -1.05 -5.37
N GLU A 88 -8.94 -2.14 -5.34
CA GLU A 88 -9.27 -2.88 -4.13
C GLU A 88 -7.99 -3.41 -3.44
N LEU A 89 -7.09 -4.04 -4.19
CA LEU A 89 -5.81 -4.54 -3.68
C LEU A 89 -4.97 -3.42 -3.07
N VAL A 90 -4.79 -2.31 -3.79
CA VAL A 90 -3.97 -1.18 -3.33
C VAL A 90 -4.53 -0.55 -2.07
N ALA A 91 -5.85 -0.32 -2.01
CA ALA A 91 -6.49 0.22 -0.81
C ALA A 91 -6.24 -0.67 0.41
N HIS A 92 -6.34 -1.99 0.23
CA HIS A 92 -6.05 -2.96 1.28
C HIS A 92 -4.58 -2.96 1.70
N LEU A 93 -3.64 -2.93 0.76
CA LEU A 93 -2.21 -2.91 1.09
C LEU A 93 -1.80 -1.63 1.81
N LEU A 94 -2.31 -0.46 1.38
CA LEU A 94 -2.04 0.81 2.08
C LEU A 94 -2.62 0.81 3.49
N CYS A 95 -3.82 0.28 3.67
CA CYS A 95 -4.44 0.14 4.99
C CYS A 95 -3.60 -0.75 5.93
N LEU A 96 -3.04 -1.83 5.39
CA LEU A 96 -2.16 -2.73 6.13
C LEU A 96 -0.83 -2.07 6.51
N GLU A 97 -0.21 -1.31 5.61
CA GLU A 97 1.04 -0.59 5.90
C GLU A 97 0.83 0.50 6.95
N VAL A 98 -0.25 1.29 6.85
CA VAL A 98 -0.60 2.29 7.88
C VAL A 98 -0.85 1.61 9.22
N GLY A 99 -1.59 0.50 9.24
CA GLY A 99 -1.81 -0.26 10.47
C GLY A 99 -0.52 -0.82 11.07
N ALA A 100 0.43 -1.23 10.22
CA ALA A 100 1.74 -1.70 10.66
C ALA A 100 2.60 -0.57 11.24
N GLU A 101 2.58 0.62 10.62
CA GLU A 101 3.28 1.82 11.11
C GLU A 101 2.73 2.27 12.46
N GLU A 102 1.40 2.28 12.63
CA GLU A 102 0.73 2.67 13.88
C GLU A 102 0.71 1.55 14.94
N GLY A 103 1.13 0.34 14.59
CA GLY A 103 1.05 -0.85 15.44
C GLY A 103 -0.38 -1.23 15.83
N TRP A 104 -1.37 -0.76 15.06
CA TRP A 104 -2.78 -0.98 15.34
C TRP A 104 -3.62 -0.91 14.06
N LEU A 105 -4.51 -1.88 13.90
CA LEU A 105 -5.47 -1.94 12.79
C LEU A 105 -6.90 -2.04 13.36
N PRO A 106 -7.81 -1.10 13.02
CA PRO A 106 -9.21 -1.17 13.43
C PRO A 106 -9.87 -2.49 13.01
N GLN A 107 -10.75 -3.02 13.85
CA GLN A 107 -11.38 -4.33 13.63
C GLN A 107 -12.12 -4.42 12.30
N GLU A 108 -12.93 -3.41 11.95
CA GLU A 108 -13.64 -3.34 10.66
C GLU A 108 -12.68 -3.44 9.46
N ARG A 109 -11.53 -2.76 9.56
CA ARG A 109 -10.49 -2.79 8.51
C ARG A 109 -9.78 -4.15 8.46
N ALA A 110 -9.53 -4.76 9.62
CA ALA A 110 -8.95 -6.09 9.73
C ALA A 110 -9.88 -7.16 9.13
N GLU A 111 -11.18 -7.09 9.41
CA GLU A 111 -12.18 -8.00 8.87
C GLU A 111 -12.29 -7.88 7.35
N ALA A 112 -12.37 -6.67 6.82
CA ALA A 112 -12.37 -6.42 5.37
C ALA A 112 -11.10 -6.97 4.69
N LEU A 113 -9.92 -6.77 5.31
CA LEU A 113 -8.65 -7.29 4.83
C LEU A 113 -8.58 -8.83 4.85
N LEU A 114 -9.12 -9.48 5.89
CA LEU A 114 -9.18 -10.93 5.97
C LEU A 114 -10.16 -11.52 4.96
N GLU A 115 -11.28 -10.85 4.70
CA GLU A 115 -12.23 -11.24 3.66
C GLU A 115 -11.59 -11.14 2.27
N TYR A 116 -10.92 -10.04 1.98
CA TYR A 116 -10.15 -9.88 0.75
C TYR A 116 -9.09 -10.99 0.61
N ALA A 117 -8.27 -11.20 1.65
CA ALA A 117 -7.23 -12.22 1.64
C ALA A 117 -7.77 -13.62 1.32
N ARG A 118 -8.95 -13.94 1.83
CA ARG A 118 -9.65 -15.21 1.56
C ARG A 118 -10.10 -15.30 0.09
N ARG A 119 -10.77 -14.27 -0.44
CA ARG A 119 -11.21 -14.24 -1.85
C ARG A 119 -10.03 -14.32 -2.82
N ALA A 120 -8.98 -13.55 -2.56
CA ALA A 120 -7.77 -13.48 -3.39
C ALA A 120 -6.74 -14.59 -3.11
N ARG A 121 -7.01 -15.51 -2.16
CA ARG A 121 -6.10 -16.59 -1.71
C ARG A 121 -4.72 -16.10 -1.27
N ARG A 122 -4.65 -14.93 -0.64
CA ARG A 122 -3.42 -14.28 -0.14
C ARG A 122 -3.16 -14.61 1.33
N GLY A 123 -2.63 -15.80 1.58
CA GLY A 123 -2.28 -16.26 2.93
C GLY A 123 -1.21 -15.39 3.64
N ASP A 124 -0.34 -14.76 2.86
CA ASP A 124 0.62 -13.74 3.30
C ASP A 124 -0.08 -12.55 3.96
N LEU A 125 -1.09 -12.00 3.28
CA LEU A 125 -1.85 -10.85 3.75
C LEU A 125 -2.66 -11.21 5.00
N ALA A 126 -3.30 -12.37 5.01
CA ALA A 126 -4.02 -12.85 6.19
C ALA A 126 -3.12 -13.00 7.43
N SER A 127 -1.87 -13.44 7.23
CA SER A 127 -0.90 -13.59 8.32
C SER A 127 -0.48 -12.25 8.90
N ARG A 128 -0.20 -11.27 8.02
CA ARG A 128 0.18 -9.90 8.43
C ARG A 128 -0.95 -9.17 9.15
N VAL A 129 -2.19 -9.30 8.66
CA VAL A 129 -3.36 -8.71 9.32
C VAL A 129 -3.49 -9.25 10.74
N ARG A 130 -3.39 -10.56 10.95
CA ARG A 130 -3.47 -11.16 12.29
C ARG A 130 -2.35 -10.72 13.23
N SER A 131 -1.16 -10.42 12.73
CA SER A 131 -0.06 -9.92 13.57
C SER A 131 -0.27 -8.49 14.09
N ILE A 132 -1.15 -7.71 13.45
CA ILE A 132 -1.39 -6.29 13.76
C ILE A 132 -2.80 -6.09 14.36
N ALA A 133 -3.75 -6.94 13.96
CA ALA A 133 -5.11 -6.98 14.50
C ALA A 133 -5.10 -7.64 15.88
N GLY A 134 -4.95 -6.82 16.91
CA GLY A 134 -5.08 -7.22 18.31
C GLY A 134 -5.68 -6.09 19.14
N PRO A 135 -6.34 -6.40 20.28
CA PRO A 135 -6.72 -5.39 21.24
C PRO A 135 -5.45 -4.66 21.69
N ARG A 136 -5.49 -3.33 21.83
CA ARG A 136 -4.40 -2.56 22.45
C ARG A 136 -4.05 -3.21 23.78
N GLY A 137 -3.04 -4.08 23.79
CA GLY A 137 -2.39 -4.53 25.00
C GLY A 137 -1.74 -3.30 25.57
N GLY A 138 -2.31 -2.76 26.65
CA GLY A 138 -1.74 -1.63 27.35
C GLY A 138 -0.25 -1.88 27.56
N ARG A 139 0.58 -0.93 27.12
CA ARG A 139 1.91 -0.79 27.71
C ARG A 139 1.66 -0.57 29.20
N HIS A 140 1.66 -1.64 29.98
CA HIS A 140 1.99 -1.57 31.37
C HIS A 140 3.44 -1.07 31.40
N ARG A 141 3.56 0.23 31.60
CA ARG A 141 4.74 0.84 32.20
C ARG A 141 4.95 0.09 33.52
N ARG A 142 5.82 -0.92 33.53
CA ARG A 142 6.49 -1.34 34.76
C ARG A 142 7.68 -0.41 34.87
N GLU A 143 7.44 0.68 35.60
CA GLU A 143 8.52 1.35 36.31
C GLU A 143 8.79 0.47 37.53
N ASP A 144 9.93 -0.23 37.50
CA ASP A 144 10.66 -0.62 38.70
C ASP A 144 11.98 0.16 38.67
#